data_AF-A0A314YVT8-F1
#
_entry.id   AF-A0A314YVT8-F1
#
_cell.length_a   1.000
_cell.length_b   1.000
_cell.length_c   1.000
_cell.angle_alpha   90.00
_cell.angle_beta   90.00
_cell.angle_gamma   90.00
#
_symmetry.space_group_name_H-M   'P 1'
#
loop_
_entity.id
_entity.type
_entity.pdbx_description
1 polymer ?
#
loop_
_entity_poly.entity_id
_entity_poly.type
_entity_poly.pdbx_seq_one_letter_code
_entity_poly.pdbx_strand_id
1 'polypeptide(L)' 'MEADMRTKEDLKTVALGTSKTNYLDPRITVAWCKRHEVPLEKIFNKSLLEKFAWAMDVDFDFRF' A
#
# COMPACT_ATOMS: atom_id res chain seq x y z
N MET A 1 -5.27 17.25 8.72
CA MET A 1 -4.94 18.55 8.09
C MET A 1 -3.48 18.94 8.33
N GLU A 2 -3.04 19.23 9.55
CA GLU A 2 -1.62 19.61 9.78
C GLU A 2 -0.64 18.47 9.45
N ALA A 3 -0.94 17.25 9.90
CA ALA A 3 -0.13 16.07 9.60
C ALA A 3 -0.02 15.81 8.09
N ASP A 4 -1.12 15.92 7.34
CA ASP A 4 -1.15 15.69 5.89
C ASP A 4 -0.31 16.72 5.13
N MET A 5 -0.34 17.99 5.57
CA MET A 5 0.46 19.06 4.99
C MET A 5 1.95 18.79 5.19
N ARG A 6 2.36 18.39 6.40
CA ARG A 6 3.75 18.04 6.69
C ARG A 6 4.21 16.85 5.86
N THR A 7 3.41 15.78 5.80
CA THR A 7 3.73 14.60 4.98
C THR A 7 3.88 14.93 3.50
N LYS A 8 3.04 15.83 2.96
CA LYS A 8 3.16 16.27 1.56
C LYS A 8 4.44 17.07 1.31
N GLU A 9 4.85 17.90 2.27
CA GLU A 9 6.09 18.66 2.19
C GLU A 9 7.32 17.76 2.25
N ASP A 10 7.35 16.83 3.21
CA ASP A 10 8.44 15.86 3.40
C ASP A 10 8.63 14.97 2.16
N LEU A 11 7.54 14.62 1.47
CA LEU A 11 7.54 13.74 0.30
C LEU A 11 7.70 14.48 -1.03
N LYS A 12 7.86 15.81 -1.06
CA LYS A 12 7.80 16.58 -2.34
C LYS A 12 8.86 16.15 -3.36
N THR A 13 10.00 15.64 -2.91
CA THR A 13 11.13 15.22 -3.75
C THR A 13 11.20 13.71 -3.98
N VAL A 14 10.26 12.93 -3.43
CA VAL A 14 10.33 11.46 -3.42
C VAL A 14 9.19 10.85 -4.24
N ALA A 15 9.55 10.05 -5.24
CA ALA A 15 8.57 9.33 -6.07
C ALA A 15 8.27 7.94 -5.49
N LEU A 16 7.13 7.79 -4.81
CA LEU A 16 6.71 6.53 -4.17
C LEU A 16 6.10 5.48 -5.12
N GLY A 17 5.74 5.87 -6.35
CA GLY A 17 5.00 5.02 -7.27
C GLY A 17 5.78 3.78 -7.72
N THR A 18 7.05 3.94 -8.05
CA THR A 18 7.88 2.86 -8.60
C THR A 18 8.13 1.76 -7.56
N SER A 19 8.48 2.13 -6.33
CA SER A 19 8.67 1.17 -5.24
C SER A 19 7.41 0.40 -4.92
N LYS A 20 6.29 1.12 -4.77
CA LYS A 20 4.98 0.53 -4.52
C LYS A 20 4.50 -0.43 -5.60
N THR A 21 4.84 -0.17 -6.85
CA THR A 21 4.33 -0.94 -7.99
C THR A 21 5.21 -2.15 -8.34
N ASN A 22 6.51 -2.08 -8.05
CA ASN A 22 7.49 -3.02 -8.61
C ASN A 22 8.48 -3.61 -7.59
N TYR A 23 8.72 -2.97 -6.45
CA TYR A 23 9.80 -3.39 -5.53
C TYR A 23 9.29 -3.84 -4.16
N LEU A 24 8.04 -3.55 -3.81
CA LEU A 24 7.41 -4.03 -2.59
C LEU A 24 6.53 -5.24 -2.90
N ASP A 25 6.63 -6.29 -2.07
CA ASP A 25 5.70 -7.41 -2.15
C ASP A 25 4.30 -6.93 -1.70
N PRO A 26 3.29 -6.95 -2.59
CA PRO A 26 1.96 -6.45 -2.27
C PRO A 26 1.31 -7.20 -1.10
N ARG A 27 1.69 -8.46 -0.84
CA ARG A 27 1.16 -9.26 0.28
C ARG A 27 1.49 -8.66 1.64
N ILE A 28 2.65 -8.00 1.77
CA ILE A 28 3.02 -7.28 3.00
C ILE A 28 1.99 -6.18 3.29
N THR A 29 1.64 -5.42 2.26
CA THR A 29 0.65 -4.34 2.39
C THR A 29 -0.75 -4.88 2.62
N VAL A 30 -1.14 -5.96 1.92
CA VAL A 30 -2.46 -6.59 2.11
C VAL A 30 -2.61 -7.14 3.52
N ALA A 31 -1.62 -7.86 4.04
CA ALA A 31 -1.65 -8.40 5.40
C ALA A 31 -1.72 -7.29 6.46
N TRP A 32 -0.99 -6.19 6.27
CA TRP A 32 -1.10 -5.01 7.13
C TRP A 32 -2.50 -4.39 7.09
N CYS A 33 -3.09 -4.25 5.89
CA CYS A 33 -4.44 -3.72 5.73
C CYS A 33 -5.49 -4.60 6.41
N LYS A 34 -5.38 -5.93 6.27
CA LYS A 34 -6.26 -6.89 6.96
C LYS A 34 -6.12 -6.80 8.47
N ARG A 35 -4.89 -6.74 8.98
CA ARG A 35 -4.59 -6.64 10.43
C ARG A 35 -5.16 -5.39 11.09
N HIS A 36 -5.17 -4.27 10.38
CA HIS A 36 -5.59 -2.97 10.91
C HIS A 36 -6.94 -2.48 10.36
N GLU A 37 -7.69 -3.36 9.69
CA GLU A 37 -9.00 -3.06 9.10
C GLU A 37 -8.97 -1.81 8.19
N VAL A 38 -7.87 -1.62 7.46
CA VAL A 38 -7.69 -0.51 6.53
C VAL A 38 -8.22 -0.92 5.15
N PRO A 39 -9.15 -0.16 4.56
CA PRO A 39 -9.65 -0.46 3.23
C PRO A 39 -8.54 -0.38 2.16
N LEU A 40 -8.41 -1.43 1.34
CA LEU A 40 -7.34 -1.57 0.35
C LEU A 40 -7.38 -0.48 -0.72
N GLU A 41 -8.56 0.05 -1.05
CA GLU A 41 -8.75 1.13 -2.01
C GLU A 41 -8.12 2.46 -1.57
N LYS A 42 -7.82 2.63 -0.28
CA LYS A 42 -7.04 3.77 0.21
C LYS A 42 -5.56 3.65 -0.12
N ILE A 43 -5.07 2.43 -0.32
CA ILE A 43 -3.67 2.15 -0.60
C ILE A 43 -3.47 1.86 -2.09
N PHE A 44 -4.24 0.97 -2.69
CA PHE A 44 -4.13 0.61 -4.10
C PHE A 44 -5.27 1.23 -4.91
N ASN A 45 -4.93 1.88 -6.02
CA ASN A 45 -5.93 2.28 -7.00
C ASN A 45 -6.45 1.05 -7.76
N LYS A 46 -7.50 1.24 -8.57
CA LYS A 46 -8.14 0.15 -9.33
C LYS A 46 -7.15 -0.70 -10.14
N SER A 47 -6.24 -0.06 -10.87
CA SER A 47 -5.23 -0.77 -11.68
C SER A 47 -4.26 -1.60 -10.85
N LEU A 48 -3.86 -1.13 -9.66
CA LEU A 48 -3.00 -1.89 -8.76
C LEU A 48 -3.75 -3.05 -8.09
N LEU A 49 -5.04 -2.87 -7.77
CA LEU A 49 -5.87 -3.96 -7.26
C LEU A 49 -5.99 -5.09 -8.29
N GLU A 50 -6.20 -4.75 -9.56
CA GLU A 50 -6.23 -5.72 -10.67
C GLU A 50 -4.86 -6.40 -10.85
N LYS A 51 -3.76 -5.62 -10.87
CA LYS A 51 -2.39 -6.16 -11.00
C LYS A 51 -2.03 -7.13 -9.87
N PHE A 52 -2.46 -6.83 -8.65
CA PHE A 52 -2.10 -7.59 -7.45
C PHE A 52 -3.21 -8.54 -6.98
N ALA A 53 -4.16 -8.89 -7.83
CA ALA A 53 -5.28 -9.79 -7.47
C ALA A 53 -4.80 -11.10 -6.79
N TRP A 54 -3.67 -11.65 -7.23
CA TRP A 54 -3.04 -12.85 -6.65
C TRP A 54 -2.57 -12.69 -5.20
N ALA A 55 -2.37 -11.46 -4.72
CA ALA A 55 -1.90 -11.17 -3.36
C ALA A 55 -3.04 -10.91 -2.36
N MET A 56 -4.29 -10.80 -2.82
CA MET A 56 -5.42 -10.37 -1.99
C MET A 56 -5.88 -11.42 -0.98
N ASP A 57 -5.59 -12.69 -1.25
CA ASP A 57 -6.03 -13.81 -0.40
C ASP A 57 -5.10 -14.07 0.80
N VAL A 58 -3.99 -13.34 0.92
CA VAL A 58 -3.00 -13.59 1.97
C VAL A 58 -3.55 -13.32 3.38
N ASP A 59 -3.17 -14.13 4.38
CA ASP A 59 -3.59 -13.94 5.77
C ASP A 59 -2.93 -12.70 6.43
N PHE A 60 -3.53 -12.18 7.49
CA PHE A 60 -3.08 -10.99 8.22
C PHE A 60 -1.75 -11.19 8.97
N ASP A 61 -1.31 -12.43 9.15
CA ASP A 61 -0.07 -12.81 9.83
C ASP A 61 1.12 -13.02 8.87
N PHE A 62 0.92 -12.82 7.57
CA PHE A 62 1.94 -13.00 6.53
C PHE A 62 3.26 -12.31 6.88
N ARG A 63 4.34 -13.04 6.65
CA ARG A 63 5.72 -12.59 6.82
C ARG A 63 6.53 -12.92 5.56
N PHE A 64 7.17 -11.91 5.01
CA PHE A 64 8.11 -12.02 3.90
C PHE A 64 9.48 -12.51 4.37
#